data_AF-A0A655A6G3-F1
#
_entry.id   AF-A0A655A6G3-F1
#
_cell.length_a   1.000
_cell.length_b   1.000
_cell.length_c   1.000
_cell.angle_alpha   90.00
_cell.angle_beta   90.00
_cell.angle_gamma   90.00
#
_symmetry.space_group_name_H-M   'P 1'
#
loop_
_entity.id
_entity.type
_entity.pdbx_description
1 polymer ?
#
loop_
_entity_poly.entity_id
_entity_poly.type
_entity_poly.pdbx_seq_one_letter_code
_entity_poly.pdbx_strand_id
1 'polypeptide(L)'
;MEEGALSLLTPFAAFLLAQSLKCSGVVAVLVSALVLTYVGPTVIRARSRLQAHAFWDIATFLINGSLWVFVGVQIPGAIDHIAGEDGGLPRATVLALAVTGVVIATRIAWVQATTVLGHTVDRVLKKPTRHVGFRQRCVTSWAGFRGAVSLAAALAVPMTTNSGAPFPDRNLIIFVVSVVILVTVLVQGTSLPTVVRWARMPEDVAHANELQLARTRSAQAALDALPTVADELGVAPDLVKHLEKEYEERAVLVMADGADSATSDLAERNDLVRRVRLGVLQHQRQAVTTLRNQNLIDDIVLRELQAAMDLEEVQLLDPADAE
;
A
#
# COMPACT_ATOMS: atom_id res chain seq x y z
N MET A 1 -10.61 5.30 18.24
CA MET A 1 -11.05 6.39 17.34
C MET A 1 -10.01 7.49 17.18
N GLU A 2 -9.34 7.91 18.27
CA GLU A 2 -8.33 8.99 18.24
C GLU A 2 -7.16 8.71 17.28
N GLU A 3 -6.61 7.49 17.31
CA GLU A 3 -5.52 7.06 16.42
C GLU A 3 -5.91 7.13 14.93
N GLY A 4 -7.14 6.77 14.57
CA GLY A 4 -7.65 6.89 13.21
C GLY A 4 -7.82 8.34 12.77
N ALA A 5 -8.29 9.21 13.67
CA ALA A 5 -8.37 10.65 13.42
C ALA A 5 -6.99 11.28 13.25
N LEU A 6 -5.99 10.85 14.03
CA LEU A 6 -4.60 11.27 13.89
C LEU A 6 -4.00 10.80 12.56
N SER A 7 -4.33 9.59 12.11
CA SER A 7 -3.92 9.10 10.78
C SER A 7 -4.45 9.98 9.65
N LEU A 8 -5.66 10.54 9.78
CA LEU A 8 -6.23 11.47 8.80
C LEU A 8 -5.63 12.87 8.93
N LEU A 9 -5.50 13.40 10.15
CA LEU A 9 -5.08 14.77 10.41
C LEU A 9 -3.59 15.01 10.09
N THR A 10 -2.73 14.00 10.33
CA THR A 10 -1.28 14.11 10.17
C THR A 10 -0.86 14.52 8.75
N PRO A 11 -1.33 13.86 7.66
CA PRO A 11 -1.10 14.30 6.29
C PRO A 11 -1.51 15.75 6.02
N PHE A 12 -2.70 16.17 6.45
CA PHE A 12 -3.18 17.55 6.21
C PHE A 12 -2.35 18.59 6.99
N ALA A 13 -1.98 18.28 8.24
CA ALA A 13 -1.09 19.14 9.01
C ALA A 13 0.28 19.28 8.33
N ALA A 14 0.85 18.17 7.84
CA ALA A 14 2.12 18.19 7.10
C ALA A 14 2.03 19.02 5.82
N PHE A 15 0.91 18.92 5.08
CA PHE A 15 0.65 19.73 3.89
C PHE A 15 0.65 21.23 4.20
N LEU A 16 -0.13 21.65 5.19
CA LEU A 16 -0.30 23.07 5.54
C LEU A 16 0.99 23.67 6.12
N LEU A 17 1.71 22.92 6.95
CA LEU A 17 3.01 23.32 7.49
C LEU A 17 4.06 23.49 6.39
N ALA A 18 4.11 22.59 5.42
CA ALA A 18 5.02 22.74 4.29
C ALA A 18 4.66 23.95 3.43
N GLN A 19 3.38 24.20 3.20
CA GLN A 19 2.93 25.34 2.41
C GLN A 19 3.23 26.68 3.08
N SER A 20 3.12 26.78 4.41
CA SER A 20 3.50 28.00 5.14
C SER A 20 4.99 28.33 5.01
N LEU A 21 5.83 27.31 4.84
CA LEU A 21 7.27 27.41 4.59
C LEU A 21 7.63 27.56 3.09
N LYS A 22 6.64 27.67 2.20
CA LYS A 22 6.83 27.68 0.72
C LYS A 22 7.49 26.41 0.17
N CYS A 23 7.35 25.29 0.88
CA CYS A 23 7.80 23.97 0.45
C CYS A 23 6.66 23.20 -0.25
N SER A 24 6.99 22.07 -0.89
CA SER A 24 5.99 21.22 -1.55
C SER A 24 5.13 20.46 -0.53
N GLY A 25 3.87 20.88 -0.36
CA GLY A 25 2.91 20.21 0.51
C GLY A 25 2.65 18.75 0.14
N VAL A 26 2.61 18.44 -1.16
CA VAL A 26 2.39 17.05 -1.65
C VAL A 26 3.54 16.13 -1.24
N VAL A 27 4.79 16.62 -1.29
CA VAL A 27 5.96 15.84 -0.86
C VAL A 27 5.95 15.66 0.66
N ALA A 28 5.55 16.68 1.43
CA ALA A 28 5.43 16.57 2.88
C ALA A 28 4.38 15.52 3.29
N VAL A 29 3.24 15.47 2.61
CA VAL A 29 2.23 14.41 2.77
C VAL A 29 2.85 13.02 2.51
N LEU A 30 3.56 12.85 1.40
CA LEU A 30 4.18 11.57 1.06
C LEU A 30 5.21 11.10 2.10
N VAL A 31 6.04 12.02 2.59
CA VAL A 31 7.00 11.71 3.67
C VAL A 31 6.27 11.35 4.96
N SER A 32 5.21 12.08 5.32
CA SER A 32 4.41 11.76 6.53
C SER A 32 3.77 10.37 6.44
N ALA A 33 3.26 9.99 5.27
CA ALA A 33 2.67 8.67 5.03
C ALA A 33 3.72 7.55 5.12
N LEU A 34 4.94 7.79 4.60
CA LEU A 34 6.04 6.82 4.68
C LEU A 34 6.46 6.60 6.15
N VAL A 35 6.60 7.69 6.92
CA VAL A 35 6.90 7.61 8.36
C VAL A 35 5.78 6.88 9.10
N LEU A 36 4.52 7.20 8.83
CA LEU A 36 3.38 6.54 9.47
C LEU A 36 3.32 5.04 9.12
N THR A 37 3.65 4.65 7.89
CA THR A 37 3.72 3.24 7.49
C THR A 37 4.85 2.51 8.22
N TYR A 38 6.00 3.17 8.38
CA TYR A 38 7.17 2.57 9.03
C TYR A 38 6.97 2.37 10.54
N VAL A 39 6.37 3.34 11.21
CA VAL A 39 6.17 3.37 12.67
C VAL A 39 4.82 2.74 13.07
N GLY A 40 3.83 2.72 12.18
CA GLY A 40 2.48 2.19 12.41
C GLY A 40 2.39 0.82 13.09
N PRO A 41 3.22 -0.17 12.71
CA PRO A 41 3.35 -1.46 13.40
C PRO A 41 3.50 -1.41 14.93
N THR A 42 4.18 -0.39 15.45
CA THR A 42 4.55 -0.33 16.88
C THR A 42 3.68 0.63 17.68
N VAL A 43 3.02 1.61 17.05
CA VAL A 43 2.29 2.68 17.74
C VAL A 43 0.78 2.61 17.62
N ILE A 44 0.26 1.93 16.58
CA ILE A 44 -1.18 1.84 16.33
C ILE A 44 -1.69 0.54 16.97
N ARG A 45 -2.87 0.55 17.59
CA ARG A 45 -3.50 -0.67 18.12
C ARG A 45 -4.15 -1.48 17.01
N ALA A 46 -4.30 -2.80 17.18
CA ALA A 46 -4.88 -3.67 16.15
C ALA A 46 -6.29 -3.27 15.71
N ARG A 47 -7.19 -3.01 16.66
CA ARG A 47 -8.56 -2.55 16.37
C ARG A 47 -8.57 -1.25 15.55
N SER A 48 -7.67 -0.34 15.90
CA SER A 48 -7.50 0.95 15.21
C SER A 48 -6.97 0.76 13.79
N ARG A 49 -6.00 -0.15 13.58
CA ARG A 49 -5.52 -0.53 12.24
C ARG A 49 -6.63 -1.10 11.37
N LEU A 50 -7.41 -2.06 11.88
CA LEU A 50 -8.51 -2.67 11.13
C LEU A 50 -9.54 -1.62 10.69
N GLN A 51 -9.93 -0.72 11.60
CA GLN A 51 -10.86 0.36 11.26
C GLN A 51 -10.25 1.37 10.28
N ALA A 52 -8.98 1.74 10.46
CA ALA A 52 -8.28 2.68 9.59
C ALA A 52 -8.11 2.11 8.18
N HIS A 53 -7.73 0.84 8.04
CA HIS A 53 -7.63 0.17 6.73
C HIS A 53 -8.97 0.17 6.00
N ALA A 54 -10.05 -0.25 6.66
CA ALA A 54 -11.38 -0.24 6.07
C ALA A 54 -11.83 1.19 5.66
N PHE A 55 -11.57 2.19 6.50
CA PHE A 55 -11.86 3.58 6.16
C PHE A 55 -11.07 4.05 4.93
N TRP A 56 -9.76 3.78 4.90
CA TRP A 56 -8.89 4.19 3.79
C TRP A 56 -9.21 3.45 2.48
N ASP A 57 -9.64 2.20 2.54
CA ASP A 57 -10.09 1.45 1.37
C ASP A 57 -11.34 2.11 0.75
N ILE A 58 -12.34 2.44 1.57
CA ILE A 58 -13.55 3.13 1.12
C ILE A 58 -13.22 4.55 0.62
N ALA A 59 -12.39 5.30 1.36
CA ALA A 59 -12.00 6.65 0.98
C ALA A 59 -11.23 6.65 -0.34
N THR A 60 -10.30 5.71 -0.53
CA THR A 60 -9.53 5.56 -1.78
C THR A 60 -10.46 5.18 -2.94
N PHE A 61 -11.42 4.30 -2.71
CA PHE A 61 -12.43 3.96 -3.72
C PHE A 61 -13.27 5.18 -4.12
N LEU A 62 -13.80 5.93 -3.15
CA LEU A 62 -14.60 7.13 -3.41
C LEU A 62 -13.81 8.24 -4.11
N ILE A 63 -12.59 8.51 -3.66
CA ILE A 63 -11.71 9.53 -4.26
C ILE A 63 -11.38 9.12 -5.70
N ASN A 64 -10.95 7.88 -5.94
CA ASN A 64 -10.67 7.40 -7.29
C ASN A 64 -11.91 7.44 -8.19
N GLY A 65 -13.07 7.02 -7.69
CA GLY A 65 -14.34 7.10 -8.41
C GLY A 65 -14.70 8.53 -8.78
N SER A 66 -14.60 9.47 -7.83
CA SER A 66 -14.87 10.89 -8.08
C SER A 66 -13.94 11.50 -9.13
N LEU A 67 -12.67 11.10 -9.13
CA LEU A 67 -11.69 11.56 -10.12
C LEU A 67 -12.04 11.06 -11.53
N TRP A 68 -12.50 9.82 -11.66
CA TRP A 68 -12.98 9.29 -12.94
C TRP A 68 -14.25 9.99 -13.43
N VAL A 69 -15.17 10.33 -12.52
CA VAL A 69 -16.32 11.17 -12.85
C VAL A 69 -15.87 12.54 -13.33
N PHE A 70 -14.89 13.18 -12.68
CA PHE A 70 -14.33 14.45 -13.14
C PHE A 70 -13.66 14.38 -14.52
N VAL A 71 -12.97 13.28 -14.85
CA VAL A 71 -12.46 13.04 -16.21
C VAL A 71 -13.63 12.99 -17.18
N GLY A 72 -14.66 12.19 -16.87
CA GLY A 72 -15.84 12.03 -17.73
C GLY A 72 -16.60 13.33 -17.98
N VAL A 73 -16.77 14.17 -16.96
CA VAL A 73 -17.47 15.47 -17.06
C VAL A 73 -16.67 16.50 -17.86
N GLN A 74 -15.34 16.44 -17.83
CA GLN A 74 -14.50 17.41 -18.54
C GLN A 74 -14.38 17.15 -20.04
N ILE A 75 -14.56 15.91 -20.49
CA ILE A 75 -14.41 15.54 -21.90
C ILE A 75 -15.39 16.31 -22.82
N PRO A 76 -16.71 16.38 -22.54
CA PRO A 76 -17.65 17.13 -23.39
C PRO A 76 -17.30 18.61 -23.49
N GLY A 77 -17.04 19.27 -22.36
CA GLY A 77 -16.69 20.70 -22.34
C GLY A 77 -15.38 21.01 -23.08
N ALA A 78 -14.42 20.08 -23.05
CA ALA A 78 -13.19 20.20 -23.82
C ALA A 78 -13.43 20.02 -25.34
N ILE A 79 -14.32 19.11 -25.73
CA ILE A 79 -14.68 18.87 -27.14
C ILE A 79 -15.43 20.08 -27.72
N ASP A 80 -16.45 20.58 -27.01
CA ASP A 80 -17.29 21.69 -27.48
C ASP A 80 -16.49 22.98 -27.71
N HIS A 81 -15.49 23.23 -26.84
CA HIS A 81 -14.64 24.41 -26.95
C HIS A 81 -13.67 24.34 -28.14
N ILE A 82 -13.21 23.14 -28.51
CA ILE A 82 -12.30 22.92 -29.63
C ILE A 82 -13.07 22.81 -30.96
N ALA A 83 -14.32 22.35 -30.92
CA ALA A 83 -15.19 22.25 -32.09
C ALA A 83 -15.65 23.63 -32.61
N GLY A 84 -15.60 24.67 -31.78
CA GLY A 84 -15.92 26.05 -32.17
C GLY A 84 -14.87 26.75 -33.04
N GLU A 85 -13.67 26.17 -33.18
CA GLU A 85 -12.62 26.65 -34.08
C GLU A 85 -12.58 25.75 -35.33
N ASP A 86 -12.83 26.32 -36.52
CA ASP A 86 -12.88 25.58 -37.78
C ASP A 86 -11.65 24.67 -37.98
N GLY A 87 -11.86 23.35 -37.98
CA GLY A 87 -10.80 22.35 -38.16
C GLY A 87 -9.88 22.12 -36.94
N GLY A 88 -10.23 22.64 -35.77
CA GLY A 88 -9.46 22.49 -34.51
C GLY A 88 -9.47 21.06 -33.97
N LEU A 89 -10.59 20.36 -34.03
CA LEU A 89 -10.76 19.01 -33.46
C LEU A 89 -9.79 17.94 -34.01
N PRO A 90 -9.61 17.78 -35.35
CA PRO A 90 -8.65 16.81 -35.88
C PRO A 90 -7.21 17.19 -35.52
N ARG A 91 -6.86 18.49 -35.53
CA ARG A 91 -5.52 18.96 -35.13
C ARG A 91 -5.25 18.69 -33.65
N ALA A 92 -6.20 19.00 -32.77
CA ALA A 92 -6.11 18.75 -31.35
C ALA A 92 -6.01 17.24 -31.05
N THR A 93 -6.73 16.40 -31.79
CA THR A 93 -6.66 14.94 -31.64
C THR A 93 -5.29 14.40 -32.06
N VAL A 94 -4.75 14.84 -33.20
CA VAL A 94 -3.41 14.46 -33.64
C VAL A 94 -2.36 14.90 -32.62
N LEU A 95 -2.48 16.13 -32.11
CA LEU A 95 -1.59 16.64 -31.07
C LEU A 95 -1.69 15.81 -29.77
N ALA A 96 -2.89 15.47 -29.33
CA ALA A 96 -3.10 14.65 -28.14
C ALA A 96 -2.53 13.23 -28.29
N LEU A 97 -2.68 12.62 -29.47
CA LEU A 97 -2.08 11.32 -29.78
C LEU A 97 -0.55 11.40 -29.86
N ALA A 98 0.00 12.46 -30.46
CA ALA A 98 1.43 12.70 -30.49
C ALA A 98 2.01 12.86 -29.07
N VAL A 99 1.36 13.67 -28.22
CA VAL A 99 1.74 13.83 -26.81
C VAL A 99 1.64 12.50 -26.07
N THR A 100 0.60 11.69 -26.32
CA THR A 100 0.48 10.35 -25.74
C THR A 100 1.67 9.47 -26.14
N GLY A 101 2.05 9.47 -27.41
CA GLY A 101 3.22 8.77 -27.92
C GLY A 101 4.51 9.22 -27.24
N VAL A 102 4.71 10.54 -27.10
CA VAL A 102 5.87 11.13 -26.40
C VAL A 102 5.90 10.71 -24.93
N VAL A 103 4.76 10.74 -24.24
CA VAL A 103 4.65 10.34 -22.83
C VAL A 103 5.03 8.86 -22.65
N ILE A 104 4.55 7.98 -23.52
CA ILE A 104 4.87 6.54 -23.49
C ILE A 104 6.35 6.32 -23.82
N ALA A 105 6.85 6.95 -24.89
CA ALA A 105 8.25 6.83 -25.30
C ALA A 105 9.21 7.34 -24.22
N THR A 106 8.89 8.47 -23.59
CA THR A 106 9.68 9.04 -22.48
C THR A 106 9.73 8.07 -21.29
N ARG A 107 8.60 7.42 -20.96
CA ARG A 107 8.56 6.40 -19.90
C ARG A 107 9.47 5.22 -20.23
N ILE A 108 9.41 4.70 -21.46
CA ILE A 108 10.27 3.60 -21.92
C ILE A 108 11.74 4.00 -21.85
N ALA A 109 12.09 5.16 -22.40
CA ALA A 109 13.45 5.69 -22.36
C ALA A 109 13.95 5.84 -20.91
N TRP A 110 13.12 6.38 -20.01
CA TRP A 110 13.46 6.57 -18.61
C TRP A 110 13.73 5.25 -17.88
N VAL A 111 12.86 4.25 -18.01
CA VAL A 111 13.05 2.94 -17.36
C VAL A 111 14.32 2.25 -17.84
N GLN A 112 14.63 2.35 -19.13
CA GLN A 112 15.86 1.78 -19.68
C GLN A 112 17.09 2.56 -19.19
N ALA A 113 17.03 3.89 -19.16
CA ALA A 113 18.09 4.75 -18.64
C ALA A 113 18.38 4.47 -17.15
N THR A 114 17.34 4.38 -16.31
CA THR A 114 17.50 4.06 -14.87
C THR A 114 18.04 2.66 -14.65
N THR A 115 17.70 1.70 -15.51
CA THR A 115 18.27 0.34 -15.43
C THR A 115 19.77 0.35 -15.73
N VAL A 116 20.18 1.02 -16.81
CA VAL A 116 21.60 1.13 -17.19
C VAL A 116 22.37 1.86 -16.08
N LEU A 117 21.81 2.96 -15.57
CA LEU A 117 22.41 3.72 -14.47
C LEU A 117 22.52 2.85 -13.20
N GLY A 118 21.47 2.11 -12.85
CA GLY A 118 21.49 1.16 -11.74
C GLY A 118 22.60 0.12 -11.87
N HIS A 119 22.75 -0.49 -13.05
CA HIS A 119 23.85 -1.43 -13.30
C HIS A 119 25.23 -0.79 -13.18
N THR A 120 25.40 0.46 -13.60
CA THR A 120 26.69 1.17 -13.41
C THR A 120 26.97 1.45 -11.93
N VAL A 121 25.96 1.86 -11.16
CA VAL A 121 26.08 2.12 -9.72
C VAL A 121 26.34 0.83 -8.96
N ASP A 122 25.64 -0.26 -9.27
CA ASP A 122 25.83 -1.56 -8.62
C ASP A 122 27.22 -2.13 -8.88
N ARG A 123 27.76 -1.93 -10.10
CA ARG A 123 29.15 -2.29 -10.42
C ARG A 123 30.14 -1.49 -9.59
N VAL A 124 29.91 -0.19 -9.41
CA VAL A 124 30.77 0.67 -8.58
C VAL A 124 30.67 0.29 -7.09
N LEU A 125 29.48 -0.04 -6.60
CA LEU A 125 29.22 -0.41 -5.21
C LEU A 125 29.47 -1.89 -4.91
N LYS A 126 29.89 -2.69 -5.89
CA LYS A 126 30.12 -4.15 -5.79
C LYS A 126 28.92 -4.91 -5.19
N LYS A 127 27.70 -4.43 -5.43
CA LYS A 127 26.48 -5.10 -4.97
C LYS A 127 26.18 -6.30 -5.87
N PRO A 128 25.58 -7.38 -5.35
CA PRO A 128 25.11 -8.48 -6.19
C PRO A 128 24.06 -7.95 -7.16
N THR A 129 24.38 -7.93 -8.46
CA THR A 129 23.49 -7.43 -9.49
C THR A 129 22.31 -8.38 -9.68
N ARG A 130 21.11 -7.97 -9.26
CA ARG A 130 19.87 -8.67 -9.59
C ARG A 130 19.55 -8.39 -11.07
N HIS A 131 19.83 -9.36 -11.93
CA HIS A 131 19.61 -9.20 -13.37
C HIS A 131 18.11 -9.27 -13.67
N VAL A 132 17.49 -8.11 -13.88
CA VAL A 132 16.11 -8.03 -14.39
C VAL A 132 16.16 -8.23 -15.90
N GLY A 133 15.53 -9.29 -16.41
CA GLY A 133 15.53 -9.61 -17.84
C GLY A 133 14.85 -8.52 -18.68
N PHE A 134 15.21 -8.38 -19.96
CA PHE A 134 14.60 -7.38 -20.86
C PHE A 134 13.07 -7.46 -20.88
N ARG A 135 12.52 -8.69 -20.89
CA ARG A 135 11.07 -8.93 -20.83
C ARG A 135 10.41 -8.35 -19.58
N GLN A 136 11.03 -8.51 -18.42
CA GLN A 136 10.54 -7.94 -17.16
C GLN A 136 10.58 -6.41 -17.18
N ARG A 137 11.67 -5.83 -17.71
CA ARG A 137 11.79 -4.36 -17.87
C ARG A 137 10.73 -3.78 -18.80
N CYS A 138 10.40 -4.49 -19.88
CA CYS A 138 9.30 -4.10 -20.77
C CYS A 138 7.96 -4.04 -20.03
N VAL A 139 7.66 -5.03 -19.17
CA VAL A 139 6.44 -5.00 -18.33
C VAL A 139 6.44 -3.79 -17.40
N THR A 140 7.55 -3.53 -16.68
CA THR A 140 7.67 -2.38 -15.77
C THR A 140 7.48 -1.05 -16.52
N SER A 141 8.02 -0.96 -17.74
CA SER A 141 7.83 0.21 -18.58
C SER A 141 6.41 0.37 -19.10
N TRP A 142 5.71 -0.74 -19.37
CA TRP A 142 4.36 -0.75 -19.93
C TRP A 142 3.28 -0.49 -18.87
N ALA A 143 3.53 -0.86 -17.61
CA ALA A 143 2.62 -0.66 -16.48
C ALA A 143 2.51 0.81 -16.00
N GLY A 144 3.01 1.78 -16.77
CA GLY A 144 3.08 3.20 -16.40
C GLY A 144 1.82 4.00 -16.74
N PHE A 145 0.64 3.58 -16.26
CA PHE A 145 -0.63 4.26 -16.54
C PHE A 145 -0.62 5.71 -16.05
N ARG A 146 -1.21 6.62 -16.82
CA ARG A 146 -1.51 7.98 -16.34
C ARG A 146 -2.88 7.98 -15.70
N GLY A 147 -2.91 8.30 -14.41
CA GLY A 147 -4.13 8.32 -13.62
C GLY A 147 -4.60 9.73 -13.28
N ALA A 148 -5.50 9.78 -12.31
CA ALA A 148 -6.17 10.97 -11.84
C ALA A 148 -5.25 12.11 -11.36
N VAL A 149 -4.06 11.80 -10.86
CA VAL A 149 -3.07 12.82 -10.45
C VAL A 149 -2.69 13.74 -11.62
N SER A 150 -2.64 13.19 -12.85
CA SER A 150 -2.36 14.01 -14.04
C SER A 150 -3.51 14.97 -14.34
N LEU A 151 -4.76 14.55 -14.14
CA LEU A 151 -5.92 15.42 -14.29
C LEU A 151 -5.94 16.51 -13.22
N ALA A 152 -5.67 16.17 -11.96
CA ALA A 152 -5.60 17.15 -10.88
C ALA A 152 -4.58 18.25 -11.19
N ALA A 153 -3.41 17.88 -11.73
CA ALA A 153 -2.41 18.84 -12.19
C ALA A 153 -2.90 19.71 -13.36
N ALA A 154 -3.63 19.14 -14.32
CA ALA A 154 -4.22 19.91 -15.43
C ALA A 154 -5.28 20.90 -14.94
N LEU A 155 -6.11 20.49 -13.99
CA LEU A 155 -7.13 21.34 -13.38
C LEU A 155 -6.55 22.46 -12.52
N ALA A 156 -5.41 22.19 -11.87
CA ALA A 156 -4.69 23.16 -11.06
C ALA A 156 -4.05 24.29 -11.89
N VAL A 157 -4.04 24.19 -13.23
CA VAL A 157 -3.66 25.30 -14.11
C VAL A 157 -4.61 26.48 -13.86
N PRO A 158 -4.08 27.66 -13.48
CA PRO A 158 -4.89 28.83 -13.15
C PRO A 158 -5.82 29.23 -14.30
N MET A 159 -6.97 29.83 -13.95
CA MET A 159 -7.89 30.38 -14.95
C MET A 159 -7.33 31.67 -15.58
N THR A 160 -6.49 32.40 -14.83
CA THR A 160 -5.90 33.66 -15.24
C THR A 160 -4.39 33.67 -15.01
N THR A 161 -3.70 34.43 -15.84
CA THR A 161 -2.27 34.74 -15.72
C THR A 161 -2.03 35.82 -14.66
N ASN A 162 -0.77 36.05 -14.27
CA ASN A 162 -0.41 37.11 -13.31
C ASN A 162 -0.79 38.53 -13.78
N SER A 163 -1.03 38.71 -15.09
CA SER A 163 -1.52 39.96 -15.68
C SER A 163 -3.05 40.08 -15.67
N GLY A 164 -3.78 39.06 -15.18
CA GLY A 164 -5.24 39.02 -15.14
C GLY A 164 -5.91 38.50 -16.42
N ALA A 165 -5.16 38.28 -17.50
CA ALA A 165 -5.69 37.72 -18.74
C ALA A 165 -6.01 36.22 -18.60
N PRO A 166 -7.00 35.67 -19.34
CA PRO A 166 -7.28 34.23 -19.36
C PRO A 166 -6.03 33.42 -19.68
N PHE A 167 -5.87 32.27 -19.02
CA PHE A 167 -4.73 31.39 -19.28
C PHE A 167 -4.83 30.80 -20.70
N PRO A 168 -3.80 30.94 -21.54
CA PRO A 168 -3.84 30.50 -22.93
C PRO A 168 -3.98 28.97 -23.01
N ASP A 169 -4.87 28.50 -23.89
CA ASP A 169 -5.01 27.09 -24.24
C ASP A 169 -5.26 26.13 -23.06
N ARG A 170 -5.79 26.63 -21.93
CA ARG A 170 -6.10 25.79 -20.75
C ARG A 170 -7.00 24.61 -21.11
N ASN A 171 -8.01 24.84 -21.93
CA ASN A 171 -8.95 23.81 -22.36
C ASN A 171 -8.28 22.77 -23.27
N LEU A 172 -7.30 23.18 -24.10
CA LEU A 172 -6.49 22.27 -24.90
C LEU A 172 -5.61 21.40 -24.00
N ILE A 173 -5.00 21.95 -22.95
CA ILE A 173 -4.22 21.18 -21.97
C ILE A 173 -5.11 20.11 -21.32
N ILE A 174 -6.31 20.49 -20.87
CA ILE A 174 -7.26 19.56 -20.25
C ILE A 174 -7.69 18.47 -21.23
N PHE A 175 -7.98 18.84 -22.48
CA PHE A 175 -8.30 17.89 -23.54
C PHE A 175 -7.18 16.87 -23.76
N VAL A 176 -5.95 17.35 -23.97
CA VAL A 176 -4.77 16.51 -24.20
C VAL A 176 -4.53 15.57 -23.03
N VAL A 177 -4.57 16.08 -21.79
CA VAL A 177 -4.38 15.25 -20.59
C VAL A 177 -5.49 14.21 -20.46
N SER A 178 -6.74 14.57 -20.76
CA SER A 178 -7.86 13.62 -20.71
C SER A 178 -7.70 12.50 -21.75
N VAL A 179 -7.30 12.83 -22.98
CA VAL A 179 -7.01 11.85 -24.03
C VAL A 179 -5.82 10.96 -23.64
N VAL A 180 -4.73 11.52 -23.09
CA VAL A 180 -3.58 10.75 -22.61
C VAL A 180 -4.01 9.76 -21.52
N ILE A 181 -4.79 10.19 -20.53
CA ILE A 181 -5.31 9.32 -19.46
C ILE A 181 -6.18 8.21 -20.06
N LEU A 182 -7.13 8.57 -20.94
CA LEU A 182 -8.05 7.61 -21.54
C LEU A 182 -7.31 6.56 -22.38
N VAL A 183 -6.39 6.99 -23.26
CA VAL A 183 -5.61 6.10 -24.11
C VAL A 183 -4.68 5.22 -23.26
N THR A 184 -3.97 5.78 -22.28
CA THR A 184 -3.07 4.98 -21.45
C THR A 184 -3.83 3.96 -20.61
N VAL A 185 -4.94 4.32 -19.97
CA VAL A 185 -5.72 3.39 -19.16
C VAL A 185 -6.42 2.33 -20.01
N LEU A 186 -7.04 2.70 -21.14
CA LEU A 186 -7.71 1.73 -22.00
C LEU A 186 -6.71 0.85 -22.74
N VAL A 187 -5.73 1.43 -23.43
CA VAL A 187 -4.81 0.67 -24.29
C VAL A 187 -3.78 -0.06 -23.44
N GLN A 188 -3.05 0.63 -22.56
CA GLN A 188 -2.03 -0.06 -21.76
C GLN A 188 -2.70 -0.98 -20.73
N GLY A 189 -3.83 -0.58 -20.13
CA GLY A 189 -4.50 -1.38 -19.10
C GLY A 189 -5.03 -2.71 -19.63
N THR A 190 -5.69 -2.70 -20.79
CA THR A 190 -6.19 -3.93 -21.42
C THR A 190 -5.08 -4.79 -22.03
N SER A 191 -3.99 -4.18 -22.50
CA SER A 191 -2.85 -4.93 -23.06
C SER A 191 -1.87 -5.47 -22.02
N LEU A 192 -1.85 -4.93 -20.79
CA LEU A 192 -0.91 -5.34 -19.74
C LEU A 192 -0.96 -6.85 -19.44
N PRO A 193 -2.13 -7.50 -19.25
CA PRO A 193 -2.19 -8.95 -19.02
C PRO A 193 -1.51 -9.76 -20.13
N THR A 194 -1.65 -9.34 -21.38
CA THR A 194 -1.01 -9.99 -22.54
C THR A 194 0.50 -9.79 -22.50
N VAL A 195 0.97 -8.58 -22.18
CA VAL A 195 2.41 -8.27 -22.04
C VAL A 195 3.04 -9.06 -20.88
N VAL A 196 2.33 -9.20 -19.76
CA VAL A 196 2.77 -10.01 -18.60
C VAL A 196 2.88 -11.49 -18.97
N ARG A 197 1.88 -12.06 -19.66
CA ARG A 197 1.91 -13.46 -20.14
C ARG A 197 3.06 -13.70 -21.12
N TRP A 198 3.31 -12.76 -22.02
CA TRP A 198 4.46 -12.81 -22.94
C TRP A 198 5.81 -12.78 -22.20
N ALA A 199 5.89 -11.98 -21.13
CA ALA A 199 7.14 -11.82 -20.39
C ALA A 199 7.58 -13.09 -19.65
N ARG A 200 6.66 -14.03 -19.35
CA ARG A 200 6.91 -15.28 -18.61
C ARG A 200 7.74 -15.01 -17.36
N MET A 201 7.25 -14.12 -16.50
CA MET A 201 7.94 -13.78 -15.26
C MET A 201 8.12 -15.05 -14.40
N PRO A 202 9.33 -15.27 -13.85
CA PRO A 202 9.56 -16.36 -12.91
C PRO A 202 8.67 -16.19 -11.68
N GLU A 203 8.28 -17.29 -11.06
CA GLU A 203 7.54 -17.28 -9.79
C GLU A 203 8.32 -16.52 -8.73
N ASP A 204 7.60 -15.74 -7.92
CA ASP A 204 8.19 -14.99 -6.82
C ASP A 204 8.47 -15.93 -5.64
N VAL A 205 9.56 -16.68 -5.75
CA VAL A 205 10.07 -17.53 -4.66
C VAL A 205 10.57 -16.71 -3.47
N ALA A 206 10.88 -15.42 -3.66
CA ALA A 206 11.36 -14.57 -2.58
C ALA A 206 10.25 -14.30 -1.58
N HIS A 207 9.07 -13.92 -2.07
CA HIS A 207 7.90 -13.70 -1.21
C HIS A 207 7.53 -14.97 -0.43
N ALA A 208 7.49 -16.14 -1.07
CA ALA A 208 7.20 -17.41 -0.40
C ALA A 208 8.23 -17.76 0.69
N ASN A 209 9.53 -17.55 0.41
CA ASN A 209 10.60 -17.81 1.37
C ASN A 209 10.56 -16.82 2.55
N GLU A 210 10.31 -15.54 2.30
CA GLU A 210 10.17 -14.51 3.32
C GLU A 210 8.96 -14.80 4.22
N LEU A 211 7.82 -15.18 3.63
CA LEU A 211 6.62 -15.57 4.35
C LEU A 211 6.85 -16.81 5.21
N GLN A 212 7.52 -17.83 4.68
CA GLN A 212 7.87 -19.03 5.43
C GLN A 212 8.80 -18.69 6.61
N LEU A 213 9.85 -17.91 6.37
CA LEU A 213 10.77 -17.45 7.41
C LEU A 213 10.02 -16.70 8.52
N ALA A 214 9.15 -15.77 8.14
CA ALA A 214 8.38 -14.96 9.07
C ALA A 214 7.41 -15.81 9.91
N ARG A 215 6.72 -16.79 9.30
CA ARG A 215 5.84 -17.73 10.01
C ARG A 215 6.61 -18.60 11.00
N THR A 216 7.74 -19.18 10.59
CA THR A 216 8.58 -20.01 11.48
C THR A 216 9.10 -19.19 12.66
N ARG A 217 9.60 -17.98 12.41
CA ARG A 217 10.11 -17.10 13.48
C ARG A 217 9.01 -16.60 14.41
N SER A 218 7.83 -16.32 13.87
CA SER A 218 6.65 -15.95 14.68
C SER A 218 6.21 -17.11 15.58
N ALA A 219 6.20 -18.35 15.06
CA ALA A 219 5.87 -19.53 15.86
C ALA A 219 6.92 -19.81 16.96
N GLN A 220 8.21 -19.68 16.64
CA GLN A 220 9.29 -19.80 17.62
C GLN A 220 9.18 -18.74 18.72
N ALA A 221 8.94 -17.48 18.35
CA ALA A 221 8.74 -16.40 19.32
C ALA A 221 7.54 -16.65 20.24
N ALA A 222 6.50 -17.33 19.76
CA ALA A 222 5.38 -17.71 20.61
C ALA A 222 5.76 -18.76 21.65
N LEU A 223 6.44 -19.83 21.22
CA LEU A 223 6.91 -20.90 22.10
C LEU A 223 7.92 -20.40 23.13
N ASP A 224 8.84 -19.50 22.74
CA ASP A 224 9.84 -18.92 23.64
C ASP A 224 9.20 -17.97 24.67
N ALA A 225 8.15 -17.25 24.29
CA ALA A 225 7.47 -16.29 25.17
C ALA A 225 6.47 -16.95 26.12
N LEU A 226 5.85 -18.07 25.73
CA LEU A 226 4.77 -18.72 26.46
C LEU A 226 5.11 -19.03 27.93
N PRO A 227 6.28 -19.60 28.29
CA PRO A 227 6.63 -19.86 29.69
C PRO A 227 6.76 -18.58 30.50
N THR A 228 7.39 -17.55 29.92
CA THR A 228 7.61 -16.26 30.59
C THR A 228 6.29 -15.56 30.89
N VAL A 229 5.41 -15.48 29.89
CA VAL A 229 4.09 -14.86 30.03
C VAL A 229 3.20 -15.66 30.98
N ALA A 230 3.30 -16.99 30.97
CA ALA A 230 2.54 -17.85 31.87
C ALA A 230 2.96 -17.69 33.34
N ASP A 231 4.27 -17.58 33.60
CA ASP A 231 4.81 -17.36 34.94
C ASP A 231 4.40 -15.97 35.48
N GLU A 232 4.47 -14.93 34.65
CA GLU A 232 4.03 -13.57 35.02
C GLU A 232 2.54 -13.51 35.40
N LEU A 233 1.71 -14.31 34.76
CA LEU A 233 0.27 -14.38 35.01
C LEU A 233 -0.12 -15.44 36.07
N GLY A 234 0.84 -16.18 36.63
CA GLY A 234 0.60 -17.18 37.68
C GLY A 234 -0.19 -18.40 37.17
N VAL A 235 0.03 -18.82 35.93
CA VAL A 235 -0.73 -19.89 35.28
C VAL A 235 -0.26 -21.28 35.76
N ALA A 236 -1.20 -22.20 35.99
CA ALA A 236 -0.89 -23.56 36.40
C ALA A 236 -0.06 -24.32 35.33
N PRO A 237 0.95 -25.11 35.73
CA PRO A 237 1.89 -25.75 34.80
C PRO A 237 1.23 -26.74 33.82
N ASP A 238 0.11 -27.34 34.19
CA ASP A 238 -0.65 -28.24 33.30
C ASP A 238 -1.31 -27.47 32.14
N LEU A 239 -1.76 -26.23 32.39
CA LEU A 239 -2.34 -25.38 31.36
C LEU A 239 -1.25 -24.83 30.42
N VAL A 240 -0.06 -24.53 30.94
CA VAL A 240 1.09 -24.13 30.12
C VAL A 240 1.46 -25.23 29.13
N LYS A 241 1.58 -26.49 29.58
CA LYS A 241 1.87 -27.63 28.71
C LYS A 241 0.80 -27.86 27.65
N HIS A 242 -0.47 -27.61 27.98
CA HIS A 242 -1.56 -27.71 27.01
C HIS A 242 -1.43 -26.64 25.92
N LEU A 243 -1.16 -25.39 26.30
CA LEU A 243 -0.94 -24.29 25.36
C LEU A 243 0.32 -24.50 24.53
N GLU A 244 1.41 -24.98 25.12
CA GLU A 244 2.66 -25.30 24.42
C GLU A 244 2.40 -26.31 23.31
N LYS A 245 1.67 -27.39 23.63
CA LYS A 245 1.25 -28.39 22.65
C LYS A 245 0.37 -27.79 21.54
N GLU A 246 -0.56 -26.90 21.88
CA GLU A 246 -1.40 -26.19 20.90
C GLU A 246 -0.55 -25.34 19.93
N TYR A 247 0.43 -24.59 20.45
CA TYR A 247 1.34 -23.78 19.63
C TYR A 247 2.29 -24.63 18.78
N GLU A 248 2.78 -25.76 19.29
CA GLU A 248 3.58 -26.73 18.53
C GLU A 248 2.77 -27.35 17.38
N GLU A 249 1.53 -27.79 17.67
CA GLU A 249 0.63 -28.35 16.66
C GLU A 249 0.30 -27.31 15.58
N ARG A 250 0.04 -26.05 15.94
CA ARG A 250 -0.14 -24.95 14.98
C ARG A 250 1.11 -24.63 14.16
N ALA A 251 2.30 -24.75 14.74
CA ALA A 251 3.55 -24.56 14.02
C ALA A 251 3.79 -25.63 12.94
N VAL A 252 3.29 -26.85 13.18
CA VAL A 252 3.36 -27.98 12.25
C VAL A 252 2.19 -27.98 11.24
N LEU A 253 1.02 -27.46 11.63
CA LEU A 253 -0.23 -27.50 10.86
C LEU A 253 -0.75 -26.09 10.55
N VAL A 254 -0.17 -25.41 9.57
CA VAL A 254 -0.70 -24.11 9.07
C VAL A 254 -1.93 -24.31 8.15
N MET A 255 -2.81 -25.28 8.41
CA MET A 255 -4.19 -25.33 7.89
C MET A 255 -5.08 -26.25 8.75
N ALA A 256 -5.94 -25.65 9.58
CA ALA A 256 -7.35 -26.02 9.88
C ALA A 256 -7.78 -25.32 11.18
N ASP A 257 -8.88 -24.57 11.13
CA ASP A 257 -9.39 -23.71 12.20
C ASP A 257 -10.39 -24.44 13.13
N GLY A 258 -10.64 -23.82 14.30
CA GLY A 258 -11.51 -24.04 15.49
C GLY A 258 -12.59 -25.15 15.54
N ALA A 259 -13.16 -25.55 16.68
CA ALA A 259 -13.30 -25.00 18.05
C ALA A 259 -14.08 -26.01 18.95
N ASP A 260 -14.13 -25.80 20.29
CA ASP A 260 -15.17 -26.14 21.31
C ASP A 260 -14.55 -26.47 22.70
N SER A 261 -15.09 -26.27 23.90
CA SER A 261 -16.37 -25.73 24.43
C SER A 261 -16.31 -25.49 25.99
N ALA A 262 -17.10 -24.49 26.47
CA ALA A 262 -17.92 -24.30 27.71
C ALA A 262 -17.48 -24.54 29.20
N THR A 263 -17.87 -23.56 30.07
CA THR A 263 -18.50 -23.57 31.45
C THR A 263 -17.84 -22.81 32.65
N SER A 264 -18.47 -21.72 33.10
CA SER A 264 -18.47 -21.01 34.41
C SER A 264 -17.16 -20.82 35.22
N ASP A 265 -16.46 -21.87 35.69
CA ASP A 265 -15.07 -21.76 36.20
C ASP A 265 -14.06 -21.61 35.04
N LEU A 266 -14.51 -21.92 33.82
CA LEU A 266 -13.86 -21.51 32.57
C LEU A 266 -13.82 -20.00 32.43
N ALA A 267 -14.67 -19.19 33.02
CA ALA A 267 -14.62 -17.74 32.74
C ALA A 267 -13.28 -17.15 33.21
N GLU A 268 -12.86 -17.51 34.43
CA GLU A 268 -11.59 -17.09 35.02
C GLU A 268 -10.40 -17.78 34.34
N ARG A 269 -10.53 -19.08 34.02
CA ARG A 269 -9.51 -19.83 33.27
C ARG A 269 -9.37 -19.35 31.82
N ASN A 270 -10.46 -18.97 31.16
CA ASN A 270 -10.50 -18.42 29.81
C ASN A 270 -9.96 -17.01 29.79
N ASP A 271 -10.24 -16.20 30.82
CA ASP A 271 -9.63 -14.88 30.96
C ASP A 271 -8.11 -14.98 31.13
N LEU A 272 -7.65 -15.92 31.95
CA LEU A 272 -6.23 -16.20 32.14
C LEU A 272 -5.58 -16.66 30.82
N VAL A 273 -6.20 -17.63 30.13
CA VAL A 273 -5.73 -18.10 28.81
C VAL A 273 -5.74 -16.98 27.78
N ARG A 274 -6.77 -16.13 27.77
CA ARG A 274 -6.87 -14.94 26.92
C ARG A 274 -5.71 -13.99 27.16
N ARG A 275 -5.42 -13.66 28.43
CA ARG A 275 -4.29 -12.80 28.79
C ARG A 275 -2.95 -13.40 28.39
N VAL A 276 -2.77 -14.72 28.54
CA VAL A 276 -1.57 -15.41 28.04
C VAL A 276 -1.46 -15.28 26.52
N ARG A 277 -2.54 -15.56 25.76
CA ARG A 277 -2.55 -15.44 24.30
C ARG A 277 -2.26 -14.02 23.83
N LEU A 278 -2.84 -13.00 24.48
CA LEU A 278 -2.55 -11.59 24.20
C LEU A 278 -1.09 -11.23 24.47
N GLY A 279 -0.51 -11.73 25.57
CA GLY A 279 0.91 -11.54 25.88
C GLY A 279 1.82 -12.20 24.84
N VAL A 280 1.54 -13.44 24.47
CA VAL A 280 2.27 -14.18 23.43
C VAL A 280 2.19 -13.48 22.07
N LEU A 281 1.00 -13.00 21.67
CA LEU A 281 0.79 -12.24 20.44
C LEU A 281 1.65 -10.98 20.37
N GLN A 282 1.85 -10.30 21.49
CA GLN A 282 2.72 -9.12 21.55
C GLN A 282 4.19 -9.47 21.24
N HIS A 283 4.68 -10.60 21.76
CA HIS A 283 6.02 -11.11 21.44
C HIS A 283 6.16 -11.52 19.97
N GLN A 284 5.15 -12.18 19.41
CA GLN A 284 5.12 -12.52 17.98
C GLN A 284 5.22 -11.28 17.10
N ARG A 285 4.43 -10.23 17.40
CA ARG A 285 4.49 -8.96 16.66
C ARG A 285 5.85 -8.30 16.72
N GLN A 286 6.48 -8.31 17.89
CA GLN A 286 7.81 -7.74 18.05
C GLN A 286 8.85 -8.52 17.23
N ALA A 287 8.75 -9.85 17.19
CA ALA A 287 9.62 -10.70 16.38
C ALA A 287 9.47 -10.39 14.88
N VAL A 288 8.24 -10.38 14.35
CA VAL A 288 7.99 -10.08 12.92
C VAL A 288 8.42 -8.65 12.57
N THR A 289 8.16 -7.69 13.45
CA THR A 289 8.61 -6.30 13.28
C THR A 289 10.13 -6.19 13.24
N THR A 290 10.83 -6.97 14.07
CA THR A 290 12.29 -7.03 14.11
C THR A 290 12.87 -7.60 12.82
N LEU A 291 12.26 -8.65 12.26
CA LEU A 291 12.66 -9.20 10.95
C LEU A 291 12.58 -8.15 9.84
N ARG A 292 11.51 -7.35 9.82
CA ARG A 292 11.36 -6.25 8.86
C ARG A 292 12.40 -5.16 9.08
N ASN A 293 12.66 -4.76 10.33
CA ASN A 293 13.70 -3.77 10.64
C ASN A 293 15.12 -4.24 10.26
N GLN A 294 15.36 -5.55 10.26
CA GLN A 294 16.61 -6.17 9.81
C GLN A 294 16.68 -6.38 8.29
N ASN A 295 15.64 -5.99 7.54
CA ASN A 295 15.48 -6.24 6.10
C ASN A 295 15.53 -7.73 5.73
N LEU A 296 15.07 -8.61 6.62
CA LEU A 296 14.94 -10.05 6.35
C LEU A 296 13.61 -10.41 5.68
N ILE A 297 12.61 -9.56 5.85
CA ILE A 297 11.28 -9.67 5.23
C ILE A 297 10.84 -8.29 4.74
N ASP A 298 10.03 -8.27 3.70
CA ASP A 298 9.42 -7.05 3.18
C ASP A 298 8.17 -6.59 3.97
N ASP A 299 7.73 -5.37 3.68
CA ASP A 299 6.52 -4.79 4.28
C ASP A 299 5.23 -5.48 3.82
N ILE A 300 5.26 -6.29 2.75
CA ILE A 300 4.09 -7.03 2.27
C ILE A 300 3.84 -8.22 3.21
N VAL A 301 4.88 -9.02 3.47
CA VAL A 301 4.85 -10.15 4.41
C VAL A 301 4.54 -9.68 5.83
N LEU A 302 5.14 -8.56 6.27
CA LEU A 302 4.80 -7.95 7.56
C LEU A 302 3.30 -7.65 7.67
N ARG A 303 2.72 -6.99 6.66
CA ARG A 303 1.30 -6.60 6.69
C ARG A 303 0.36 -7.80 6.66
N GLU A 304 0.70 -8.84 5.91
CA GLU A 304 -0.08 -10.09 5.87
C GLU A 304 -0.13 -10.74 7.26
N LEU A 305 1.02 -10.91 7.91
CA LEU A 305 1.09 -11.49 9.26
C LEU A 305 0.46 -10.60 10.32
N GLN A 306 0.63 -9.28 10.21
CA GLN A 306 -0.02 -8.32 11.11
C GLN A 306 -1.53 -8.38 10.99
N ALA A 307 -2.09 -8.45 9.78
CA ALA A 307 -3.53 -8.57 9.60
C ALA A 307 -4.08 -9.85 10.26
N ALA A 308 -3.36 -10.98 10.16
CA ALA A 308 -3.72 -12.21 10.83
C ALA A 308 -3.68 -12.08 12.37
N MET A 309 -2.59 -11.52 12.92
CA MET A 309 -2.45 -11.29 14.37
C MET A 309 -3.47 -10.27 14.91
N ASP A 310 -3.82 -9.26 14.11
CA ASP A 310 -4.81 -8.25 14.48
C ASP A 310 -6.22 -8.85 14.54
N LEU A 311 -6.54 -9.77 13.63
CA LEU A 311 -7.80 -10.52 13.67
C LEU A 311 -7.87 -11.41 14.91
N GLU A 312 -6.78 -12.12 15.24
CA GLU A 312 -6.70 -12.94 16.45
C GLU A 312 -6.83 -12.08 17.73
N GLU A 313 -6.15 -10.93 17.81
CA GLU A 313 -6.30 -10.02 18.96
C GLU A 313 -7.74 -9.52 19.09
N VAL A 314 -8.39 -9.12 18.00
CA VAL A 314 -9.78 -8.65 18.06
C VAL A 314 -10.76 -9.76 18.45
N GLN A 315 -10.51 -11.01 18.06
CA GLN A 315 -11.29 -12.16 18.53
C GLN A 315 -11.10 -12.45 20.03
N LEU A 316 -9.91 -12.17 20.56
CA LEU A 316 -9.58 -12.35 21.97
C LEU A 316 -10.10 -11.21 22.85
N LEU A 317 -10.16 -9.98 22.35
CA LEU A 317 -10.70 -8.83 23.08
C LEU A 317 -12.23 -8.91 23.18
N ASP A 318 -12.76 -8.97 24.41
CA ASP A 318 -14.22 -9.00 24.66
C ASP A 318 -14.84 -7.62 24.31
N PRO A 319 -16.16 -7.53 24.02
CA PRO A 319 -16.84 -6.24 23.85
C PRO A 319 -16.75 -5.34 25.10
N ALA A 320 -16.49 -5.92 26.29
CA ALA A 320 -16.40 -5.20 27.56
C ALA A 320 -15.05 -4.50 27.77
N ASP A 321 -13.96 -4.97 27.14
CA ASP A 321 -12.63 -4.33 27.19
C ASP A 321 -12.50 -3.18 26.16
N ALA A 322 -13.64 -2.74 25.60
CA ALA A 322 -13.73 -1.79 24.49
C ALA A 322 -14.08 -0.34 24.92
N GLU A 323 -14.23 -0.09 26.23
CA GLU A 323 -14.34 1.26 26.82
C GLU A 323 -12.98 1.75 27.35
#